data_AF-A0A953XYE2-F1
#
_entry.id   AF-A0A953XYE2-F1
#
_cell.length_a   1.000
_cell.length_b   1.000
_cell.length_c   1.000
_cell.angle_alpha   90.00
_cell.angle_beta   90.00
_cell.angle_gamma   90.00
#
_symmetry.space_group_name_H-M   'P 1'
#
loop_
_entity.id
_entity.type
_entity.pdbx_description
1 polymer ?
#
loop_
_entity_poly.entity_id
_entity_poly.type
_entity_poly.pdbx_seq_one_letter_code
_entity_poly.pdbx_strand_id
1 'polypeptide(L)'
;MKTFVCASVALALAAVLCTAQEKPATVDFRVYDGSAGEAVEALQQATGLKPTYNDVDADDMSFGTVLVATGLGRDDASRALAFATGCNVQLEPQSGILRIAPPGERARGGNVKGYDVSVLAGRYVEYVNTWGAAKRRLEKDVKPEPERTAAEYLAGLIEDLLYDPWGEDLTASVVGDRILFTTHDSSHGRVRELLDLLMKDGGGESSDLQRERDVVQKLKDSPFSVAYDNTPIASVLAGICVDAEVGLVLGREMAFTCSDFHTSIAFSKKTCWDALKTTLDILKEEDFEPLVGVRGGCVAIELDRDDISRGYRVYDIAELLKKLAAAYQRQGTAPGKEGGYDGDLKDAGGNFVVLDSLYDLLDAGGHEGQCFVYGARLVVRGNVEAIDAATEILEQMGWEKPKD
;
A
#
# COMPACT_ATOMS: atom_id res chain seq x y z
N MET A 1 -53.11 17.84 19.24
CA MET A 1 -52.63 16.45 19.01
C MET A 1 -51.67 16.28 17.82
N LYS A 2 -51.33 17.30 17.01
CA LYS A 2 -50.38 17.15 15.88
C LYS A 2 -48.93 17.59 16.17
N THR A 3 -48.67 18.25 17.30
CA THR A 3 -47.33 18.72 17.69
C THR A 3 -46.51 17.72 18.50
N PHE A 4 -47.14 16.70 19.09
CA PHE A 4 -46.43 15.69 19.91
C PHE A 4 -45.75 14.59 19.09
N VAL A 5 -46.18 14.36 17.85
CA VAL A 5 -45.64 13.29 16.98
C VAL A 5 -44.35 13.74 16.28
N CYS A 6 -44.19 15.04 15.94
CA CYS A 6 -42.95 15.54 15.35
C CYS A 6 -41.78 15.58 16.35
N ALA A 7 -42.04 15.84 17.63
CA ALA A 7 -40.99 15.88 18.65
C ALA A 7 -40.41 14.49 18.94
N SER A 8 -41.24 13.43 18.86
CA SER A 8 -40.82 12.06 19.13
C SER A 8 -40.06 11.42 17.96
N VAL A 9 -40.38 11.80 16.71
CA VAL A 9 -39.60 11.40 15.53
C VAL A 9 -38.27 12.15 15.45
N ALA A 10 -38.22 13.43 15.83
CA ALA A 10 -36.96 14.18 15.89
C ALA A 10 -36.03 13.69 17.01
N LEU A 11 -36.57 13.30 18.17
CA LEU A 11 -35.78 12.68 19.24
C LEU A 11 -35.29 11.27 18.86
N ALA A 12 -36.09 10.50 18.11
CA ALA A 12 -35.67 9.20 17.60
C ALA A 12 -34.61 9.32 16.50
N LEU A 13 -34.69 10.31 15.59
CA LEU A 13 -33.62 10.58 14.62
C LEU A 13 -32.35 11.11 15.29
N ALA A 14 -32.47 11.96 16.32
CA ALA A 14 -31.32 12.43 17.10
C ALA A 14 -30.70 11.31 17.95
N ALA A 15 -31.49 10.34 18.44
CA ALA A 15 -30.98 9.16 19.15
C ALA A 15 -30.32 8.14 18.21
N VAL A 16 -30.75 8.07 16.94
CA VAL A 16 -30.08 7.27 15.90
C VAL A 16 -28.80 7.96 15.39
N LEU A 17 -28.74 9.30 15.42
CA LEU A 17 -27.52 10.07 15.13
C LEU A 17 -26.56 10.20 16.34
N CYS A 18 -27.03 9.82 17.53
CA CYS A 18 -26.23 9.77 18.77
C CYS A 18 -26.09 8.34 19.32
N THR A 19 -26.23 7.30 18.49
CA THR A 19 -25.47 6.07 18.77
C THR A 19 -24.02 6.52 18.78
N ALA A 20 -23.41 6.48 19.97
CA ALA A 20 -22.02 6.74 20.18
C ALA A 20 -21.23 6.23 18.97
N GLN A 21 -20.57 7.13 18.26
CA GLN A 21 -19.30 6.79 17.65
C GLN A 21 -18.42 6.37 18.84
N GLU A 22 -18.60 5.13 19.30
CA GLU A 22 -17.56 4.45 20.06
C GLU A 22 -16.33 4.64 19.19
N LYS A 23 -15.32 5.32 19.73
CA LYS A 23 -13.99 5.28 19.10
C LYS A 23 -13.77 3.82 18.72
N PRO A 24 -13.42 3.52 17.46
CA PRO A 24 -13.15 2.15 17.08
C PRO A 24 -12.21 1.58 18.13
N ALA A 25 -12.63 0.50 18.78
CA ALA A 25 -11.87 -0.07 19.89
C ALA A 25 -10.45 -0.33 19.39
N THR A 26 -9.49 0.44 19.92
CA THR A 26 -8.09 0.30 19.57
C THR A 26 -7.50 -0.87 20.33
N VAL A 27 -6.58 -1.55 19.68
CA VAL A 27 -6.02 -2.82 20.11
C VAL A 27 -4.54 -2.61 20.43
N ASP A 28 -4.20 -2.91 21.69
CA ASP A 28 -2.83 -2.91 22.19
C ASP A 28 -2.49 -4.31 22.69
N PHE A 29 -1.47 -4.93 22.11
CA PHE A 29 -0.90 -6.18 22.64
C PHE A 29 0.52 -6.35 22.12
N ARG A 30 1.29 -7.20 22.81
CA ARG A 30 2.70 -7.43 22.50
C ARG A 30 3.01 -8.90 22.62
N VAL A 31 3.64 -9.45 21.59
CA VAL A 31 4.24 -10.78 21.58
C VAL A 31 5.70 -10.62 21.15
N TYR A 32 6.59 -10.94 22.08
CA TYR A 32 8.04 -10.91 21.90
C TYR A 32 8.57 -12.31 22.13
N ASP A 33 9.28 -12.87 21.16
CA ASP A 33 9.85 -14.21 21.26
C ASP A 33 8.79 -15.28 21.66
N GLY A 34 7.54 -15.01 21.25
CA GLY A 34 6.41 -15.87 21.52
C GLY A 34 6.01 -16.62 20.26
N SER A 35 5.16 -17.61 20.43
CA SER A 35 4.66 -18.40 19.30
C SER A 35 3.63 -17.62 18.47
N ALA A 36 3.47 -17.97 17.20
CA ALA A 36 2.38 -17.46 16.38
C ALA A 36 1.00 -17.74 17.00
N GLY A 37 0.85 -18.86 17.72
CA GLY A 37 -0.35 -19.18 18.48
C GLY A 37 -0.64 -18.17 19.58
N GLU A 38 0.39 -17.76 20.34
CA GLU A 38 0.26 -16.72 21.37
C GLU A 38 -0.12 -15.36 20.76
N ALA A 39 0.36 -15.03 19.56
CA ALA A 39 -0.05 -13.81 18.86
C ALA A 39 -1.54 -13.83 18.47
N VAL A 40 -2.06 -14.98 18.05
CA VAL A 40 -3.51 -15.16 17.78
C VAL A 40 -4.31 -15.03 19.08
N GLU A 41 -3.87 -15.69 20.16
CA GLU A 41 -4.53 -15.62 21.47
C GLU A 41 -4.54 -14.20 22.04
N ALA A 42 -3.43 -13.47 21.92
CA ALA A 42 -3.33 -12.07 22.34
C ALA A 42 -4.32 -11.18 21.57
N LEU A 43 -4.42 -11.36 20.24
CA LEU A 43 -5.40 -10.63 19.43
C LEU A 43 -6.84 -10.99 19.83
N GLN A 44 -7.14 -12.28 20.05
CA GLN A 44 -8.44 -12.75 20.51
C GLN A 44 -8.81 -12.12 21.87
N GLN A 45 -7.89 -12.08 22.83
CA GLN A 45 -8.13 -11.48 24.14
C GLN A 45 -8.38 -9.98 24.03
N ALA A 46 -7.62 -9.28 23.19
CA ALA A 46 -7.74 -7.84 23.03
C ALA A 46 -9.00 -7.41 22.25
N THR A 47 -9.51 -8.25 21.35
CA THR A 47 -10.60 -7.88 20.42
C THR A 47 -11.93 -8.59 20.68
N GLY A 48 -11.89 -9.75 21.35
CA GLY A 48 -13.01 -10.68 21.47
C GLY A 48 -13.31 -11.48 20.19
N LEU A 49 -12.46 -11.39 19.16
CA LEU A 49 -12.62 -12.12 17.90
C LEU A 49 -12.39 -13.62 18.11
N LYS A 50 -13.15 -14.45 17.39
CA LYS A 50 -13.04 -15.91 17.50
C LYS A 50 -12.17 -16.46 16.37
N PRO A 51 -11.00 -17.04 16.65
CA PRO A 51 -10.18 -17.66 15.62
C PRO A 51 -10.84 -18.94 15.10
N THR A 52 -10.80 -19.14 13.79
CA THR A 52 -11.20 -20.38 13.12
C THR A 52 -10.13 -20.77 12.12
N TYR A 53 -9.71 -22.04 12.15
CA TYR A 53 -8.61 -22.57 11.35
C TYR A 53 -9.17 -23.44 10.22
N ASN A 54 -8.84 -23.12 8.96
CA ASN A 54 -9.24 -23.91 7.79
C ASN A 54 -8.07 -24.77 7.31
N ASP A 55 -8.25 -26.10 7.22
CA ASP A 55 -7.27 -27.09 6.73
C ASP A 55 -5.83 -26.94 7.28
N VAL A 56 -5.70 -26.23 8.39
CA VAL A 56 -4.50 -26.23 9.20
C VAL A 56 -4.58 -27.57 9.93
N ASP A 57 -3.70 -28.50 9.59
CA ASP A 57 -3.01 -29.17 10.69
C ASP A 57 -2.46 -28.02 11.55
N ALA A 58 -3.22 -27.59 12.56
CA ALA A 58 -2.83 -26.57 13.53
C ALA A 58 -1.54 -26.95 14.29
N ASP A 59 -1.00 -28.13 13.98
CA ASP A 59 0.39 -28.54 14.08
C ASP A 59 1.25 -27.70 13.10
N ASP A 60 1.62 -26.45 13.37
CA ASP A 60 2.53 -26.09 14.44
C ASP A 60 2.69 -24.56 14.44
N MET A 61 1.75 -23.84 15.07
CA MET A 61 1.87 -22.39 15.30
C MET A 61 2.92 -22.06 16.38
N SER A 62 3.85 -22.97 16.70
CA SER A 62 4.89 -22.77 17.73
C SER A 62 6.05 -21.89 17.28
N PHE A 63 6.15 -21.56 15.99
CA PHE A 63 7.25 -20.76 15.47
C PHE A 63 7.25 -19.33 16.05
N GLY A 64 8.45 -18.80 16.27
CA GLY A 64 8.68 -17.48 16.86
C GLY A 64 8.06 -16.35 16.04
N THR A 65 7.45 -15.40 16.73
CA THR A 65 6.75 -14.24 16.18
C THR A 65 7.09 -12.98 16.99
N VAL A 66 7.26 -11.86 16.31
CA VAL A 66 7.43 -10.54 16.93
C VAL A 66 6.35 -9.60 16.40
N LEU A 67 5.41 -9.25 17.28
CA LEU A 67 4.30 -8.36 16.97
C LEU A 67 3.98 -7.45 18.17
N VAL A 68 4.07 -6.16 17.93
CA VAL A 68 3.76 -5.09 18.86
C VAL A 68 2.65 -4.26 18.21
N ALA A 69 1.41 -4.48 18.62
CA ALA A 69 0.28 -3.67 18.21
C ALA A 69 0.12 -2.49 19.18
N THR A 70 0.05 -1.28 18.62
CA THR A 70 -0.18 -0.04 19.39
C THR A 70 -1.26 0.78 18.69
N GLY A 71 -2.43 0.93 19.31
CA GLY A 71 -3.50 1.82 18.86
C GLY A 71 -4.23 1.34 17.61
N LEU A 72 -4.20 0.04 17.28
CA LEU A 72 -4.70 -0.46 15.99
C LEU A 72 -6.20 -0.73 16.00
N GLY A 73 -6.88 -0.49 14.87
CA GLY A 73 -8.22 -1.05 14.65
C GLY A 73 -8.15 -2.57 14.46
N ARG A 74 -9.28 -3.28 14.64
CA ARG A 74 -9.33 -4.76 14.47
C ARG A 74 -8.82 -5.23 13.09
N ASP A 75 -9.21 -4.51 12.05
CA ASP A 75 -8.85 -4.78 10.64
C ASP A 75 -7.35 -4.56 10.36
N ASP A 76 -6.75 -3.60 11.06
CA ASP A 76 -5.32 -3.29 10.97
C ASP A 76 -4.50 -4.30 11.78
N ALA A 77 -4.99 -4.67 12.96
CA ALA A 77 -4.39 -5.70 13.81
C ALA A 77 -4.41 -7.09 13.16
N SER A 78 -5.48 -7.46 12.43
CA SER A 78 -5.52 -8.71 11.67
C SER A 78 -4.52 -8.72 10.52
N ARG A 79 -4.32 -7.58 9.84
CA ARG A 79 -3.30 -7.44 8.78
C ARG A 79 -1.87 -7.51 9.32
N ALA A 80 -1.61 -6.86 10.46
CA ALA A 80 -0.33 -7.00 11.14
C ALA A 80 -0.08 -8.46 11.56
N LEU A 81 -1.11 -9.18 12.04
CA LEU A 81 -0.99 -10.59 12.37
C LEU A 81 -0.73 -11.48 11.14
N ALA A 82 -1.40 -11.23 10.01
CA ALA A 82 -1.14 -11.93 8.75
C ALA A 82 0.35 -11.81 8.36
N PHE A 83 0.87 -10.59 8.39
CA PHE A 83 2.26 -10.31 8.08
C PHE A 83 3.23 -10.97 9.06
N ALA A 84 2.97 -10.89 10.37
CA ALA A 84 3.83 -11.47 11.41
C ALA A 84 3.97 -12.99 11.26
N THR A 85 2.85 -13.66 10.96
CA THR A 85 2.77 -15.12 10.92
C THR A 85 3.08 -15.69 9.53
N GLY A 86 2.95 -14.88 8.49
CA GLY A 86 2.92 -15.31 7.10
C GLY A 86 1.66 -16.10 6.72
N CYS A 87 0.71 -16.25 7.63
CA CYS A 87 -0.56 -16.92 7.38
C CYS A 87 -1.55 -15.97 6.70
N ASN A 88 -2.51 -16.55 6.00
CA ASN A 88 -3.66 -15.81 5.50
C ASN A 88 -4.64 -15.57 6.65
N VAL A 89 -4.67 -14.34 7.16
CA VAL A 89 -5.56 -13.95 8.26
C VAL A 89 -6.66 -13.01 7.75
N GLN A 90 -7.91 -13.44 7.91
CA GLN A 90 -9.07 -12.70 7.43
C GLN A 90 -10.02 -12.35 8.57
N LEU A 91 -10.38 -11.06 8.66
CA LEU A 91 -11.42 -10.62 9.55
C LEU A 91 -12.78 -10.68 8.86
N GLU A 92 -13.77 -11.30 9.50
CA GLU A 92 -15.17 -11.20 9.13
C GLU A 92 -15.90 -10.25 10.08
N PRO A 93 -16.09 -8.96 9.73
CA PRO A 93 -16.59 -7.97 10.67
C PRO A 93 -17.99 -8.28 11.20
N GLN A 94 -18.84 -8.91 10.39
CA GLN A 94 -20.23 -9.21 10.74
C GLN A 94 -20.37 -10.40 11.69
N SER A 95 -19.53 -11.43 11.54
CA SER A 95 -19.57 -12.64 12.37
C SER A 95 -18.64 -12.55 13.59
N GLY A 96 -17.69 -11.60 13.59
CA GLY A 96 -16.66 -11.50 14.62
C GLY A 96 -15.66 -12.65 14.58
N ILE A 97 -15.53 -13.30 13.43
CA ILE A 97 -14.64 -14.43 13.20
C ILE A 97 -13.32 -13.94 12.60
N LEU A 98 -12.22 -14.50 13.08
CA LEU A 98 -10.89 -14.35 12.50
C LEU A 98 -10.52 -15.68 11.83
N ARG A 99 -10.60 -15.76 10.50
CA ARG A 99 -10.18 -16.96 9.78
C ARG A 99 -8.68 -16.96 9.61
N ILE A 100 -8.05 -18.10 9.87
CA ILE A 100 -6.62 -18.30 9.71
C ILE A 100 -6.43 -19.51 8.82
N ALA A 101 -5.73 -19.30 7.71
CA ALA A 101 -5.39 -20.32 6.73
C ALA A 101 -3.87 -20.33 6.49
N PRO A 102 -3.29 -21.47 6.08
CA PRO A 102 -1.87 -21.58 5.82
C PRO A 102 -1.40 -20.60 4.72
N PRO A 103 -0.09 -20.27 4.69
CA PRO A 103 0.50 -19.45 3.64
C PRO A 103 0.17 -20.02 2.24
N GLY A 104 -0.20 -19.15 1.30
CA GLY A 104 -0.54 -19.55 -0.07
C GLY A 104 -1.95 -20.12 -0.27
N GLU A 105 -2.68 -20.47 0.80
CA GLU A 105 -4.11 -20.78 0.68
C GLU A 105 -4.91 -19.50 0.49
N ARG A 106 -5.13 -19.15 -0.78
CA ARG A 106 -5.96 -18.03 -1.18
C ARG A 106 -7.41 -18.34 -0.88
N ALA A 107 -7.89 -17.90 0.27
CA ALA A 107 -9.32 -17.91 0.56
C ALA A 107 -10.01 -16.95 -0.42
N ARG A 108 -10.74 -17.52 -1.39
CA ARG A 108 -11.58 -16.75 -2.30
C ARG A 108 -12.65 -16.06 -1.47
N GLY A 109 -12.71 -14.74 -1.55
CA GLY A 109 -13.78 -13.98 -0.94
C GLY A 109 -15.15 -14.46 -1.39
N GLY A 110 -16.09 -14.51 -0.45
CA GLY A 110 -17.46 -14.96 -0.73
C GLY A 110 -18.33 -13.90 -1.44
N ASN A 111 -17.84 -12.67 -1.57
CA ASN A 111 -18.61 -11.54 -2.08
C ASN A 111 -18.18 -11.19 -3.50
N VAL A 112 -19.17 -10.97 -4.36
CA VAL A 112 -18.96 -10.44 -5.71
C VAL A 112 -19.50 -9.02 -5.75
N LYS A 113 -18.68 -8.04 -6.13
CA LYS A 113 -19.13 -6.67 -6.40
C LYS A 113 -18.69 -6.21 -7.77
N GLY A 114 -19.60 -5.50 -8.45
CA GLY A 114 -19.35 -4.87 -9.73
C GLY A 114 -19.16 -3.37 -9.60
N TYR A 115 -18.18 -2.85 -10.35
CA TYR A 115 -17.84 -1.44 -10.42
C TYR A 115 -18.07 -0.96 -11.85
N ASP A 116 -18.88 0.08 -12.00
CA ASP A 116 -19.08 0.75 -13.29
C ASP A 116 -17.90 1.69 -13.56
N VAL A 117 -17.15 1.40 -14.61
CA VAL A 117 -15.95 2.15 -15.00
C VAL A 117 -16.13 2.88 -16.32
N SER A 118 -17.36 3.03 -16.81
CA SER A 118 -17.67 3.67 -18.10
C SER A 118 -17.06 5.07 -18.25
N VAL A 119 -17.06 5.87 -17.19
CA VAL A 119 -16.44 7.21 -17.19
C VAL A 119 -14.92 7.14 -17.31
N LEU A 120 -14.27 6.23 -16.56
CA LEU A 120 -12.82 6.01 -16.64
C LEU A 120 -12.42 5.47 -18.02
N ALA A 121 -13.20 4.51 -18.55
CA ALA A 121 -13.01 3.95 -19.88
C ALA A 121 -13.15 5.03 -20.98
N GLY A 122 -14.14 5.91 -20.87
CA GLY A 122 -14.31 7.06 -21.77
C GLY A 122 -13.09 8.00 -21.74
N ARG A 123 -12.63 8.38 -20.55
CA ARG A 123 -11.41 9.21 -20.36
C ARG A 123 -10.16 8.54 -20.94
N TYR A 124 -10.03 7.21 -20.79
CA TYR A 124 -8.94 6.45 -21.38
C TYR A 124 -8.98 6.49 -22.91
N VAL A 125 -10.15 6.29 -23.51
CA VAL A 125 -10.32 6.35 -24.98
C VAL A 125 -10.01 7.75 -25.51
N GLU A 126 -10.48 8.80 -24.85
CA GLU A 126 -10.14 10.20 -25.18
C GLU A 126 -8.62 10.43 -25.13
N TYR A 127 -7.97 9.93 -24.09
CA TYR A 127 -6.51 9.95 -23.97
C TYR A 127 -5.85 9.24 -25.15
N VAL A 128 -6.21 7.99 -25.45
CA VAL A 128 -5.58 7.20 -26.53
C VAL A 128 -5.78 7.86 -27.89
N ASN A 129 -6.94 8.46 -28.15
CA ASN A 129 -7.20 9.19 -29.38
C ASN A 129 -6.30 10.43 -29.52
N THR A 130 -6.01 11.10 -28.40
CA THR A 130 -5.19 12.32 -28.37
C THR A 130 -3.70 12.00 -28.39
N TRP A 131 -3.25 11.12 -27.52
CA TRP A 131 -1.84 10.89 -27.17
C TRP A 131 -1.30 9.53 -27.60
N GLY A 132 -2.14 8.67 -28.20
CA GLY A 132 -1.78 7.30 -28.53
C GLY A 132 -1.82 6.37 -27.31
N ALA A 133 -1.94 5.07 -27.55
CA ALA A 133 -1.70 4.09 -26.50
C ALA A 133 -0.20 4.00 -26.22
N ALA A 134 0.20 3.76 -24.97
CA ALA A 134 1.59 3.48 -24.63
C ALA A 134 2.06 2.24 -25.40
N LYS A 135 2.85 2.43 -26.47
CA LYS A 135 3.41 1.33 -27.25
C LYS A 135 4.74 0.96 -26.62
N ARG A 136 4.81 -0.16 -25.88
CA ARG A 136 6.09 -0.82 -25.66
C ARG A 136 6.68 -1.17 -27.03
N ARG A 137 7.95 -0.86 -27.24
CA ARG A 137 8.67 -1.22 -28.47
C ARG A 137 8.62 -2.74 -28.59
N LEU A 138 7.80 -3.28 -29.48
CA LEU A 138 7.67 -4.72 -29.67
C LEU A 138 9.03 -5.26 -30.12
N GLU A 139 9.63 -6.12 -29.31
CA GLU A 139 10.78 -6.91 -29.74
C GLU A 139 10.37 -7.78 -30.93
N LYS A 140 11.30 -8.00 -31.87
CA LYS A 140 11.04 -8.48 -33.24
C LYS A 140 10.33 -9.83 -33.35
N ASP A 141 10.16 -10.57 -32.26
CA ASP A 141 9.58 -11.91 -32.21
C ASP A 141 8.45 -12.06 -31.18
N VAL A 142 7.99 -10.97 -30.56
CA VAL A 142 6.87 -11.00 -29.60
C VAL A 142 5.56 -10.83 -30.36
N LYS A 143 4.69 -11.86 -30.26
CA LYS A 143 3.32 -11.76 -30.81
C LYS A 143 2.60 -10.58 -30.12
N PRO A 144 1.91 -9.72 -30.88
CA PRO A 144 1.10 -8.68 -30.27
C PRO A 144 0.09 -9.34 -29.33
N GLU A 145 0.04 -8.88 -28.08
CA GLU A 145 -1.00 -9.29 -27.15
C GLU A 145 -2.38 -8.98 -27.77
N PRO A 146 -3.42 -9.79 -27.47
CA PRO A 146 -4.78 -9.46 -27.89
C PRO A 146 -5.16 -8.05 -27.44
N GLU A 147 -5.84 -7.30 -28.30
CA GLU A 147 -6.32 -5.96 -27.97
C GLU A 147 -7.25 -6.03 -26.76
N ARG A 148 -6.83 -5.45 -25.64
CA ARG A 148 -7.64 -5.33 -24.43
C ARG A 148 -8.54 -4.09 -24.54
N THR A 149 -9.77 -4.21 -24.07
CA THR A 149 -10.66 -3.06 -23.86
C THR A 149 -10.13 -2.14 -22.76
N ALA A 150 -10.60 -0.89 -22.72
CA ALA A 150 -10.23 0.06 -21.66
C ALA A 150 -10.56 -0.47 -20.25
N ALA A 151 -11.64 -1.24 -20.11
CA ALA A 151 -12.02 -1.87 -18.85
C ALA A 151 -11.09 -3.03 -18.48
N GLU A 152 -10.64 -3.85 -19.44
CA GLU A 152 -9.66 -4.92 -19.22
C GLU A 152 -8.26 -4.39 -18.87
N TYR A 153 -7.84 -3.27 -19.48
CA TYR A 153 -6.62 -2.59 -19.07
C TYR A 153 -6.71 -2.07 -17.62
N LEU A 154 -7.85 -1.48 -17.25
CA LEU A 154 -8.06 -1.02 -15.88
C LEU A 154 -8.08 -2.18 -14.89
N ALA A 155 -8.73 -3.29 -15.24
CA ALA A 155 -8.78 -4.49 -14.41
C ALA A 155 -7.37 -5.01 -14.10
N GLY A 156 -6.54 -5.21 -15.13
CA GLY A 156 -5.15 -5.66 -14.93
C GLY A 156 -4.33 -4.68 -14.08
N LEU A 157 -4.48 -3.37 -14.29
CA LEU A 157 -3.80 -2.37 -13.45
C LEU A 157 -4.22 -2.47 -11.99
N ILE A 158 -5.52 -2.68 -11.71
CA ILE A 158 -6.02 -2.81 -10.33
C ILE A 158 -5.45 -4.09 -9.68
N GLU A 159 -5.42 -5.20 -10.42
CA GLU A 159 -4.85 -6.47 -9.95
C GLU A 159 -3.36 -6.30 -9.61
N ASP A 160 -2.57 -5.73 -10.53
CA ASP A 160 -1.13 -5.52 -10.34
C ASP A 160 -0.84 -4.52 -9.20
N LEU A 161 -1.61 -3.43 -9.11
CA LEU A 161 -1.38 -2.38 -8.12
C LEU A 161 -1.75 -2.81 -6.70
N LEU A 162 -2.84 -3.58 -6.56
CA LEU A 162 -3.34 -4.03 -5.26
C LEU A 162 -2.82 -5.40 -4.85
N TYR A 163 -1.95 -6.00 -5.67
CA TYR A 163 -1.28 -7.25 -5.37
C TYR A 163 -0.60 -7.19 -4.00
N ASP A 164 -0.93 -8.18 -3.17
CA ASP A 164 -0.36 -8.38 -1.85
C ASP A 164 -0.05 -9.87 -1.68
N PRO A 165 1.23 -10.27 -1.62
CA PRO A 165 1.61 -11.68 -1.52
C PRO A 165 1.14 -12.33 -0.21
N TRP A 166 0.94 -11.51 0.83
CA TRP A 166 0.42 -11.89 2.14
C TRP A 166 -1.08 -11.64 2.29
N GLY A 167 -1.70 -11.11 1.23
CA GLY A 167 -3.08 -10.69 1.21
C GLY A 167 -3.95 -11.59 0.34
N GLU A 168 -5.16 -11.11 0.10
CA GLU A 168 -6.18 -11.85 -0.64
C GLU A 168 -5.93 -11.79 -2.15
N ASP A 169 -6.30 -12.88 -2.84
CA ASP A 169 -6.28 -12.88 -4.30
C ASP A 169 -7.37 -11.95 -4.83
N LEU A 170 -6.94 -10.96 -5.62
CA LEU A 170 -7.84 -10.06 -6.30
C LEU A 170 -7.97 -10.51 -7.75
N THR A 171 -9.04 -11.23 -8.07
CA THR A 171 -9.34 -11.63 -9.44
C THR A 171 -10.50 -10.83 -10.00
N ALA A 172 -10.27 -10.19 -11.14
CA ALA A 172 -11.23 -9.42 -11.89
C ALA A 172 -11.89 -10.27 -13.00
N SER A 173 -13.12 -9.91 -13.34
CA SER A 173 -13.79 -10.32 -14.56
C SER A 173 -14.45 -9.10 -15.19
N VAL A 174 -14.37 -8.98 -16.51
CA VAL A 174 -14.88 -7.80 -17.22
C VAL A 174 -16.13 -8.15 -18.03
N VAL A 175 -17.18 -7.35 -17.88
CA VAL A 175 -18.43 -7.47 -18.65
C VAL A 175 -18.85 -6.08 -19.13
N GLY A 176 -18.53 -5.77 -20.40
CA GLY A 176 -18.70 -4.41 -20.93
C GLY A 176 -17.83 -3.41 -20.15
N ASP A 177 -18.43 -2.30 -19.72
CA ASP A 177 -17.76 -1.27 -18.91
C ASP A 177 -17.86 -1.53 -17.39
N ARG A 178 -18.05 -2.80 -16.99
CA ARG A 178 -18.09 -3.20 -15.58
C ARG A 178 -16.99 -4.17 -15.26
N ILE A 179 -16.31 -3.92 -14.15
CA ILE A 179 -15.31 -4.81 -13.57
C ILE A 179 -15.94 -5.48 -12.34
N LEU A 180 -15.91 -6.80 -12.31
CA LEU A 180 -16.43 -7.64 -11.24
C LEU A 180 -15.24 -8.20 -10.46
N PHE A 181 -15.19 -7.96 -9.16
CA PHE A 181 -14.21 -8.58 -8.27
C PHE A 181 -14.92 -9.58 -7.36
N THR A 182 -14.27 -10.73 -7.14
CA THR A 182 -14.71 -11.74 -6.17
C THR A 182 -13.71 -11.77 -5.01
N THR A 183 -14.00 -11.05 -3.94
CA THR A 183 -13.06 -10.82 -2.83
C THR A 183 -13.80 -10.43 -1.54
N HIS A 184 -13.11 -10.11 -0.45
CA HIS A 184 -13.74 -9.70 0.81
C HIS A 184 -14.03 -8.19 0.85
N ASP A 185 -14.75 -7.75 1.89
CA ASP A 185 -15.20 -6.37 2.02
C ASP A 185 -14.04 -5.36 2.17
N SER A 186 -12.95 -5.73 2.85
CA SER A 186 -11.73 -4.92 3.00
C SER A 186 -11.05 -4.67 1.65
N SER A 187 -10.84 -5.73 0.86
CA SER A 187 -10.29 -5.68 -0.49
C SER A 187 -11.19 -4.89 -1.45
N HIS A 188 -12.51 -5.04 -1.34
CA HIS A 188 -13.47 -4.19 -2.05
C HIS A 188 -13.38 -2.71 -1.66
N GLY A 189 -12.99 -2.41 -0.42
CA GLY A 189 -12.68 -1.06 0.06
C GLY A 189 -11.48 -0.46 -0.68
N ARG A 190 -10.39 -1.22 -0.81
CA ARG A 190 -9.19 -0.81 -1.56
C ARG A 190 -9.47 -0.59 -3.05
N VAL A 191 -10.24 -1.49 -3.68
CA VAL A 191 -10.68 -1.31 -5.08
C VAL A 191 -11.50 -0.03 -5.24
N ARG A 192 -12.44 0.23 -4.33
CA ARG A 192 -13.25 1.46 -4.38
C ARG A 192 -12.39 2.70 -4.20
N GLU A 193 -11.52 2.72 -3.20
CA GLU A 193 -10.60 3.83 -2.94
C GLU A 193 -9.77 4.16 -4.19
N LEU A 194 -9.16 3.16 -4.82
CA LEU A 194 -8.39 3.34 -6.04
C LEU A 194 -9.23 3.94 -7.17
N LEU A 195 -10.43 3.42 -7.40
CA LEU A 195 -11.34 3.95 -8.42
C LEU A 195 -11.74 5.40 -8.12
N ASP A 196 -12.00 5.72 -6.86
CA ASP A 196 -12.32 7.09 -6.42
C ASP A 196 -11.13 8.04 -6.64
N LEU A 197 -9.89 7.59 -6.34
CA LEU A 197 -8.66 8.35 -6.58
C LEU A 197 -8.38 8.55 -8.08
N LEU A 198 -8.63 7.54 -8.92
CA LEU A 198 -8.54 7.66 -10.38
C LEU A 198 -9.62 8.61 -10.95
N MET A 199 -10.77 8.70 -10.29
CA MET A 199 -11.85 9.59 -10.69
C MET A 199 -11.61 11.04 -10.26
N LYS A 200 -11.04 11.24 -9.06
CA LYS A 200 -10.79 12.55 -8.44
C LYS A 200 -9.91 13.43 -9.32
N ASP A 201 -10.32 14.69 -9.48
CA ASP A 201 -9.52 15.68 -10.19
C ASP A 201 -8.21 15.92 -9.43
N GLY A 202 -7.09 15.87 -10.13
CA GLY A 202 -5.78 15.98 -9.50
C GLY A 202 -5.24 14.71 -8.82
N GLY A 203 -6.08 13.68 -8.63
CA GLY A 203 -5.71 12.44 -7.97
C GLY A 203 -5.65 12.54 -6.43
N GLY A 204 -4.75 11.79 -5.80
CA GLY A 204 -4.61 11.73 -4.34
C GLY A 204 -3.78 10.54 -3.83
N GLU A 205 -3.60 10.48 -2.51
CA GLU A 205 -2.89 9.41 -1.81
C GLU A 205 -3.85 8.34 -1.32
N SER A 206 -3.41 7.09 -1.32
CA SER A 206 -4.14 6.01 -0.65
C SER A 206 -4.10 6.18 0.86
N SER A 207 -5.10 5.64 1.55
CA SER A 207 -5.14 5.63 3.02
C SER A 207 -3.94 4.92 3.64
N ASP A 208 -3.42 3.88 2.98
CA ASP A 208 -2.21 3.18 3.43
C ASP A 208 -0.97 4.08 3.34
N LEU A 209 -0.82 4.88 2.27
CA LEU A 209 0.27 5.86 2.17
C LEU A 209 0.15 6.96 3.23
N GLN A 210 -1.06 7.45 3.48
CA GLN A 210 -1.29 8.46 4.53
C GLN A 210 -0.92 7.93 5.91
N ARG A 211 -1.30 6.68 6.23
CA ARG A 211 -0.91 6.03 7.48
C ARG A 211 0.59 5.86 7.60
N GLU A 212 1.26 5.47 6.51
CA GLU A 212 2.71 5.35 6.48
C GLU A 212 3.37 6.69 6.77
N ARG A 213 2.87 7.78 6.15
CA ARG A 213 3.34 9.14 6.42
C ARG A 213 3.17 9.52 7.89
N ASP A 214 2.02 9.21 8.49
CA ASP A 214 1.76 9.48 9.90
C ASP A 214 2.72 8.70 10.83
N VAL A 215 3.01 7.43 10.53
CA VAL A 215 3.97 6.60 11.28
C VAL A 215 5.40 7.14 11.14
N VAL A 216 5.84 7.45 9.92
CA VAL A 216 7.17 8.02 9.66
C VAL A 216 7.32 9.36 10.38
N GLN A 217 6.29 10.20 10.37
CA GLN A 217 6.32 11.48 11.07
C GLN A 217 6.44 11.30 12.58
N LYS A 218 5.69 10.37 13.19
CA LYS A 218 5.82 10.03 14.61
C LYS A 218 7.23 9.56 14.99
N LEU A 219 7.86 8.75 14.14
CA LEU A 219 9.23 8.28 14.35
C LEU A 219 10.25 9.43 14.26
N LYS A 220 10.04 10.39 13.34
CA LYS A 220 10.90 11.58 13.18
C LYS A 220 10.75 12.58 14.32
N ASP A 221 9.55 12.72 14.88
CA ASP A 221 9.27 13.66 15.96
C ASP A 221 9.67 13.14 17.35
N SER A 222 9.82 11.82 17.50
CA SER A 222 10.11 11.16 18.77
C SER A 222 11.62 11.07 19.04
N PRO A 223 12.15 11.70 20.10
CA PRO A 223 13.56 11.56 20.47
C PRO A 223 13.84 10.18 21.07
N PHE A 224 15.01 9.62 20.76
CA PHE A 224 15.45 8.31 21.22
C PHE A 224 16.86 8.38 21.85
N SER A 225 16.99 7.78 23.03
CA SER A 225 18.25 7.76 23.78
C SER A 225 18.32 6.56 24.72
N VAL A 226 18.85 5.44 24.22
CA VAL A 226 19.02 4.20 24.98
C VAL A 226 20.34 3.55 24.59
N ALA A 227 20.97 2.84 25.52
CA ALA A 227 22.10 1.97 25.26
C ALA A 227 21.66 0.51 25.43
N TYR A 228 21.92 -0.29 24.41
CA TYR A 228 21.72 -1.72 24.38
C TYR A 228 23.07 -2.41 24.44
N ASP A 229 23.17 -3.44 25.27
CA ASP A 229 24.36 -4.28 25.37
C ASP A 229 23.95 -5.73 25.16
N ASN A 230 24.58 -6.39 24.19
CA ASN A 230 24.31 -7.76 23.78
C ASN A 230 22.82 -8.08 23.78
N THR A 231 22.04 -7.26 23.06
CA THR A 231 20.57 -7.34 23.02
C THR A 231 20.12 -7.81 21.64
N PRO A 232 19.12 -8.71 21.54
CA PRO A 232 18.53 -9.08 20.26
C PRO A 232 18.07 -7.87 19.46
N ILE A 233 18.33 -7.84 18.16
CA ILE A 233 17.89 -6.75 17.28
C ILE A 233 16.37 -6.57 17.36
N ALA A 234 15.59 -7.65 17.48
CA ALA A 234 14.13 -7.58 17.62
C ALA A 234 13.71 -6.71 18.82
N SER A 235 14.44 -6.80 19.94
CA SER A 235 14.20 -6.00 21.14
C SER A 235 14.61 -4.53 20.96
N VAL A 236 15.70 -4.29 20.22
CA VAL A 236 16.14 -2.92 19.87
C VAL A 236 15.09 -2.22 18.99
N LEU A 237 14.65 -2.89 17.92
CA LEU A 237 13.62 -2.39 17.00
C LEU A 237 12.30 -2.12 17.73
N ALA A 238 11.91 -3.04 18.62
CA ALA A 238 10.71 -2.88 19.43
C ALA A 238 10.80 -1.69 20.37
N GLY A 239 11.93 -1.50 21.05
CA GLY A 239 12.16 -0.35 21.92
C GLY A 239 12.03 0.98 21.18
N ILE A 240 12.63 1.07 19.98
CA ILE A 240 12.52 2.25 19.11
C ILE A 240 11.06 2.55 18.76
N CYS A 241 10.29 1.54 18.35
CA CYS A 241 8.89 1.72 17.95
C CYS A 241 7.99 2.08 19.15
N VAL A 242 8.21 1.43 20.29
CA VAL A 242 7.45 1.70 21.53
C VAL A 242 7.68 3.13 22.02
N ASP A 243 8.92 3.64 21.99
CA ASP A 243 9.23 5.02 22.38
C ASP A 243 8.57 6.07 21.47
N ALA A 244 8.33 5.71 20.20
CA ALA A 244 7.59 6.55 19.25
C ALA A 244 6.06 6.33 19.27
N GLU A 245 5.54 5.50 20.18
CA GLU A 245 4.12 5.11 20.24
C GLU A 245 3.58 4.55 18.91
N VAL A 246 4.42 3.77 18.22
CA VAL A 246 4.05 3.05 16.98
C VAL A 246 4.20 1.54 17.19
N GLY A 247 3.37 0.77 16.47
CA GLY A 247 3.52 -0.68 16.47
C GLY A 247 4.72 -1.15 15.65
N LEU A 248 5.18 -2.37 15.91
CA LEU A 248 6.21 -3.07 15.15
C LEU A 248 5.69 -4.44 14.75
N VAL A 249 5.96 -4.85 13.53
CA VAL A 249 5.76 -6.22 13.09
C VAL A 249 6.95 -6.68 12.25
N LEU A 250 7.49 -7.86 12.59
CA LEU A 250 8.52 -8.51 11.81
C LEU A 250 7.90 -9.68 11.04
N GLY A 251 8.18 -9.77 9.75
CA GLY A 251 7.85 -10.97 8.98
C GLY A 251 8.58 -12.19 9.55
N ARG A 252 8.06 -13.40 9.29
CA ARG A 252 8.53 -14.63 9.95
C ARG A 252 10.05 -14.84 9.94
N GLU A 253 10.69 -14.71 8.78
CA GLU A 253 12.15 -14.88 8.67
C GLU A 253 12.90 -13.77 9.40
N MET A 254 12.39 -12.55 9.34
CA MET A 254 12.95 -11.41 10.04
C MET A 254 12.84 -11.55 11.56
N ALA A 255 11.71 -12.07 12.05
CA ALA A 255 11.50 -12.36 13.47
C ALA A 255 12.52 -13.38 13.98
N PHE A 256 12.78 -14.45 13.22
CA PHE A 256 13.80 -15.44 13.55
C PHE A 256 15.21 -14.80 13.58
N THR A 257 15.63 -14.17 12.48
CA THR A 257 16.95 -13.54 12.37
C THR A 257 17.20 -12.50 13.46
N CYS A 258 16.23 -11.62 13.73
CA CYS A 258 16.39 -10.54 14.70
C CYS A 258 16.30 -10.99 16.17
N SER A 259 15.73 -12.16 16.43
CA SER A 259 15.68 -12.71 17.80
C SER A 259 17.02 -13.38 18.17
N ASP A 260 17.68 -13.99 17.19
CA ASP A 260 18.97 -14.66 17.39
C ASP A 260 20.16 -13.69 17.25
N PHE A 261 20.05 -12.67 16.39
CA PHE A 261 21.15 -11.74 16.15
C PHE A 261 21.20 -10.62 17.21
N HIS A 262 22.30 -10.59 17.96
CA HIS A 262 22.51 -9.66 19.08
C HIS A 262 23.46 -8.54 18.69
N THR A 263 23.20 -7.34 19.19
CA THR A 263 24.06 -6.17 18.99
C THR A 263 24.28 -5.39 20.28
N SER A 264 25.40 -4.67 20.33
CA SER A 264 25.67 -3.66 21.36
C SER A 264 25.74 -2.30 20.66
N ILE A 265 24.74 -1.46 20.92
CA ILE A 265 24.60 -0.14 20.28
C ILE A 265 24.13 0.90 21.29
N ALA A 266 24.69 2.11 21.20
CA ALA A 266 24.26 3.25 21.99
C ALA A 266 23.71 4.35 21.10
N PHE A 267 22.48 4.76 21.38
CA PHE A 267 21.83 5.89 20.75
C PHE A 267 21.90 7.11 21.68
N SER A 268 22.42 8.22 21.15
CA SER A 268 22.50 9.48 21.88
C SER A 268 21.99 10.61 21.00
N LYS A 269 20.89 11.25 21.44
CA LYS A 269 20.26 12.40 20.77
C LYS A 269 19.88 12.13 19.30
N LYS A 270 19.35 10.94 19.01
CA LYS A 270 18.78 10.61 17.70
C LYS A 270 17.27 10.70 17.74
N THR A 271 16.62 10.80 16.58
CA THR A 271 15.18 10.50 16.48
C THR A 271 14.97 8.97 16.48
N CYS A 272 13.76 8.51 16.77
CA CYS A 272 13.42 7.09 16.63
C CYS A 272 13.60 6.62 15.18
N TRP A 273 13.33 7.49 14.20
CA TRP A 273 13.59 7.22 12.79
C TRP A 273 15.07 7.00 12.48
N ASP A 274 15.96 7.86 12.99
CA ASP A 274 17.41 7.71 12.77
C ASP A 274 17.95 6.47 13.50
N ALA A 275 17.41 6.15 14.68
CA ALA A 275 17.75 4.95 15.41
C ALA A 275 17.32 3.70 14.63
N LEU A 276 16.10 3.68 14.10
CA LEU A 276 15.58 2.61 13.25
C LEU A 276 16.48 2.38 12.03
N LYS A 277 16.79 3.44 11.26
CA LYS A 277 17.71 3.34 10.11
C LYS A 277 19.08 2.80 10.50
N THR A 278 19.65 3.30 11.60
CA THR A 278 20.95 2.81 12.08
C THR A 278 20.91 1.31 12.44
N THR A 279 19.83 0.84 13.08
CA THR A 279 19.66 -0.58 13.40
C THR A 279 19.51 -1.44 12.14
N LEU A 280 18.82 -0.93 11.12
CA LEU A 280 18.67 -1.60 9.83
C LEU A 280 19.98 -1.63 9.02
N ASP A 281 20.81 -0.59 9.13
CA ASP A 281 22.12 -0.57 8.48
C ASP A 281 23.05 -1.65 9.05
N ILE A 282 22.96 -1.96 10.35
CA ILE A 282 23.69 -3.09 10.96
C ILE A 282 23.28 -4.42 10.32
N LEU A 283 21.99 -4.61 10.05
CA LEU A 283 21.51 -5.81 9.37
C LEU A 283 22.05 -5.89 7.94
N LYS A 284 22.10 -4.75 7.23
CA LYS A 284 22.69 -4.66 5.88
C LYS A 284 24.18 -4.97 5.84
N GLU A 285 24.93 -4.56 6.85
CA GLU A 285 26.35 -4.90 6.98
C GLU A 285 26.60 -6.42 7.13
N GLU A 286 25.59 -7.16 7.56
CA GLU A 286 25.62 -8.63 7.75
C GLU A 286 24.96 -9.37 6.57
N ASP A 287 24.91 -8.75 5.39
CA ASP A 287 24.30 -9.29 4.16
C ASP A 287 22.78 -9.60 4.28
N PHE A 288 22.08 -9.03 5.25
CA PHE A 288 20.62 -9.03 5.24
C PHE A 288 20.10 -7.84 4.45
N GLU A 289 19.09 -8.03 3.61
CA GLU A 289 18.45 -6.95 2.86
C GLU A 289 17.05 -6.67 3.44
N PRO A 290 16.94 -5.90 4.56
CA PRO A 290 15.66 -5.62 5.17
C PRO A 290 14.88 -4.59 4.35
N LEU A 291 13.64 -4.95 4.01
CA LEU A 291 12.63 -4.05 3.47
C LEU A 291 11.79 -3.48 4.61
N VAL A 292 11.49 -2.18 4.54
CA VAL A 292 10.72 -1.45 5.56
C VAL A 292 9.52 -0.79 4.93
N GLY A 293 8.36 -0.98 5.54
CA GLY A 293 7.13 -0.28 5.18
C GLY A 293 6.20 -0.13 6.38
N VAL A 294 4.91 0.09 6.11
CA VAL A 294 3.88 0.14 7.15
C VAL A 294 2.75 -0.83 6.84
N ARG A 295 2.37 -1.66 7.82
CA ARG A 295 1.26 -2.62 7.71
C ARG A 295 0.31 -2.43 8.87
N GLY A 296 -0.94 -2.09 8.55
CA GLY A 296 -1.96 -1.84 9.57
C GLY A 296 -1.53 -0.78 10.58
N GLY A 297 -0.77 0.24 10.19
CA GLY A 297 -0.27 1.28 11.10
C GLY A 297 0.94 0.89 11.97
N CYS A 298 1.49 -0.32 11.81
CA CYS A 298 2.76 -0.72 12.39
C CYS A 298 3.92 -0.50 11.41
N VAL A 299 5.11 -0.21 11.94
CA VAL A 299 6.36 -0.42 11.19
C VAL A 299 6.46 -1.90 10.87
N ALA A 300 6.58 -2.24 9.58
CA ALA A 300 6.68 -3.59 9.09
C ALA A 300 8.05 -3.83 8.47
N ILE A 301 8.74 -4.89 8.88
CA ILE A 301 10.08 -5.23 8.40
C ILE A 301 10.12 -6.68 7.93
N GLU A 302 10.62 -6.90 6.72
CA GLU A 302 10.78 -8.21 6.10
C GLU A 302 12.19 -8.36 5.52
N LEU A 303 12.67 -9.59 5.35
CA LEU A 303 13.84 -9.87 4.51
C LEU A 303 13.38 -9.97 3.06
N ASP A 304 14.22 -9.48 2.14
CA ASP A 304 13.97 -9.38 0.69
C ASP A 304 13.12 -10.53 0.12
N ARG A 305 11.82 -10.26 0.13
CA ARG A 305 10.77 -11.04 -0.51
C ARG A 305 9.90 -9.99 -1.16
N ASP A 306 9.64 -10.22 -2.44
CA ASP A 306 8.88 -9.34 -3.31
C ASP A 306 7.65 -8.77 -2.58
N ASP A 307 7.66 -7.44 -2.39
CA ASP A 307 6.46 -6.62 -2.26
C ASP A 307 5.79 -6.57 -0.86
N ILE A 308 6.45 -5.92 0.11
CA ILE A 308 5.71 -5.28 1.22
C ILE A 308 4.68 -4.35 0.59
N SER A 309 3.38 -4.50 0.88
CA SER A 309 2.32 -3.59 0.40
C SER A 309 2.70 -2.16 0.72
N ARG A 310 3.10 -1.48 -0.35
CA ARG A 310 3.42 -0.08 -0.36
C ARG A 310 2.15 0.72 -0.61
N GLY A 311 2.08 1.91 -0.02
CA GLY A 311 1.07 2.89 -0.38
C GLY A 311 1.16 3.26 -1.87
N TYR A 312 0.16 3.99 -2.36
CA TYR A 312 0.19 4.50 -3.72
C TYR A 312 -0.37 5.92 -3.80
N ARG A 313 0.07 6.65 -4.81
CA ARG A 313 -0.41 8.00 -5.14
C ARG A 313 -0.80 8.06 -6.60
N VAL A 314 -2.00 8.59 -6.85
CA VAL A 314 -2.52 8.88 -8.19
C VAL A 314 -2.24 10.36 -8.51
N TYR A 315 -1.66 10.61 -9.67
CA TYR A 315 -1.39 11.93 -10.23
C TYR A 315 -2.22 12.14 -11.49
N ASP A 316 -2.77 13.35 -11.62
CA ASP A 316 -3.29 13.85 -12.90
C ASP A 316 -2.17 14.50 -13.71
N ILE A 317 -1.72 13.85 -14.77
CA ILE A 317 -0.65 14.39 -15.64
C ILE A 317 -1.18 14.99 -16.95
N ALA A 318 -2.49 15.21 -17.08
CA ALA A 318 -3.09 15.70 -18.32
C ALA A 318 -2.50 17.05 -18.78
N GLU A 319 -2.34 18.00 -17.86
CA GLU A 319 -1.76 19.31 -18.17
C GLU A 319 -0.25 19.24 -18.47
N LEU A 320 0.48 18.36 -17.78
CA LEU A 320 1.89 18.11 -18.07
C LEU A 320 2.05 17.60 -19.51
N LEU A 321 1.24 16.62 -19.93
CA LEU A 321 1.26 16.09 -21.29
C LEU A 321 0.97 17.18 -22.33
N LYS A 322 0.00 18.06 -22.08
CA LYS A 322 -0.29 19.20 -22.96
C LYS A 322 0.90 20.16 -23.08
N LYS A 323 1.56 20.48 -21.96
CA LYS A 323 2.76 21.34 -21.95
C LYS A 323 3.91 20.69 -22.72
N LEU A 324 4.16 19.40 -22.49
CA LEU A 324 5.18 18.63 -23.22
C LEU A 324 4.88 18.63 -24.72
N ALA A 325 3.64 18.34 -25.12
CA ALA A 325 3.23 18.38 -26.53
C ALA A 325 3.47 19.73 -27.20
N ALA A 326 3.12 20.81 -26.52
CA ALA A 326 3.39 22.16 -27.02
C ALA A 326 4.90 22.45 -27.13
N ALA A 327 5.71 21.96 -26.18
CA ALA A 327 7.16 22.10 -26.22
C ALA A 327 7.78 21.33 -27.40
N TYR A 328 7.35 20.08 -27.64
CA TYR A 328 7.79 19.25 -28.76
C TYR A 328 7.46 19.90 -30.11
N GLN A 329 6.23 20.42 -30.27
CA GLN A 329 5.84 21.13 -31.49
C GLN A 329 6.72 22.37 -31.74
N ARG A 330 7.11 23.11 -30.69
CA ARG A 330 7.97 24.29 -30.79
C ARG A 330 9.43 23.97 -31.12
N GLN A 331 9.94 22.84 -30.64
CA GLN A 331 11.31 22.40 -30.93
C GLN A 331 11.49 21.96 -32.39
N GLY A 332 10.38 21.72 -33.09
CA GLY A 332 10.35 21.29 -34.47
C GLY A 332 10.78 19.84 -34.57
N THR A 333 9.86 18.95 -34.91
CA THR A 333 10.12 17.55 -35.27
C THR A 333 10.98 17.51 -36.55
N ALA A 334 12.27 17.81 -36.42
CA ALA A 334 13.27 17.54 -37.41
C ALA A 334 13.91 16.19 -37.01
N PRO A 335 13.76 15.13 -37.83
CA PRO A 335 14.39 13.86 -37.56
C PRO A 335 15.91 14.04 -37.45
N GLY A 336 16.52 13.48 -36.40
CA GLY A 336 17.98 13.34 -36.30
C GLY A 336 18.75 14.50 -35.68
N LYS A 337 18.20 15.22 -34.69
CA LYS A 337 19.03 16.05 -33.80
C LYS A 337 19.55 15.19 -32.64
N GLU A 338 20.87 15.01 -32.58
CA GLU A 338 21.55 14.34 -31.46
C GLU A 338 21.12 14.96 -30.13
N GLY A 339 20.40 14.17 -29.32
CA GLY A 339 19.89 14.55 -28.00
C GLY A 339 18.39 14.85 -27.91
N GLY A 340 17.64 14.84 -29.02
CA GLY A 340 16.17 14.92 -29.00
C GLY A 340 15.52 13.55 -29.17
N TYR A 341 14.39 13.30 -28.49
CA TYR A 341 13.55 12.14 -28.78
C TYR A 341 13.01 12.26 -30.22
N ASP A 342 13.44 11.38 -31.13
CA ASP A 342 12.92 11.31 -32.50
C ASP A 342 11.47 10.79 -32.50
N GLY A 343 10.48 11.66 -32.77
CA GLY A 343 9.08 11.25 -33.03
C GLY A 343 7.99 12.22 -32.52
N ASP A 344 6.74 11.99 -32.93
CA ASP A 344 5.54 12.60 -32.33
C ASP A 344 5.28 11.95 -30.96
N LEU A 345 4.85 12.72 -29.95
CA LEU A 345 4.41 12.21 -28.65
C LEU A 345 3.34 11.13 -28.79
N LYS A 346 2.53 11.21 -29.85
CA LYS A 346 1.53 10.21 -30.20
C LYS A 346 2.13 8.85 -30.60
N ASP A 347 3.30 8.85 -31.23
CA ASP A 347 3.98 7.61 -31.65
C ASP A 347 4.66 6.91 -30.47
N ALA A 348 5.09 7.67 -29.47
CA ALA A 348 5.64 7.16 -28.20
C ALA A 348 4.55 6.80 -27.17
N GLY A 349 3.30 7.22 -27.39
CA GLY A 349 2.17 6.93 -26.50
C GLY A 349 2.08 7.85 -25.27
N GLY A 350 2.53 9.11 -25.41
CA GLY A 350 2.35 10.23 -24.47
C GLY A 350 3.06 10.04 -23.13
N ASN A 351 2.47 9.23 -22.26
CA ASN A 351 2.95 8.93 -20.92
C ASN A 351 4.30 8.22 -20.89
N PHE A 352 4.71 7.54 -21.97
CA PHE A 352 5.98 6.81 -21.98
C PHE A 352 7.16 7.74 -21.67
N VAL A 353 7.16 8.97 -22.20
CA VAL A 353 8.20 9.96 -21.93
C VAL A 353 8.25 10.34 -20.44
N VAL A 354 7.08 10.47 -19.81
CA VAL A 354 6.98 10.79 -18.38
C VAL A 354 7.45 9.60 -17.53
N LEU A 355 7.03 8.40 -17.87
CA LEU A 355 7.41 7.17 -17.17
C LEU A 355 8.90 6.88 -17.25
N ASP A 356 9.48 6.97 -18.44
CA ASP A 356 10.91 6.70 -18.69
C ASP A 356 11.79 7.63 -17.84
N SER A 357 11.51 8.94 -17.89
CA SER A 357 12.22 9.93 -17.05
C SER A 357 12.00 9.70 -15.55
N LEU A 358 10.79 9.32 -15.14
CA LEU A 358 10.49 9.07 -13.73
C LEU A 358 11.23 7.83 -13.22
N TYR A 359 11.27 6.75 -13.99
CA TYR A 359 12.01 5.54 -13.63
C TYR A 359 13.51 5.80 -13.53
N ASP A 360 14.10 6.46 -14.53
CA ASP A 360 15.54 6.77 -14.53
C ASP A 360 15.95 7.62 -13.32
N LEU A 361 15.13 8.61 -12.95
CA LEU A 361 15.42 9.51 -11.84
C LEU A 361 15.16 8.87 -10.47
N LEU A 362 14.16 8.01 -10.34
CA LEU A 362 13.94 7.25 -9.11
C LEU A 362 15.06 6.23 -8.88
N ASP A 363 15.47 5.49 -9.91
CA ASP A 363 16.56 4.52 -9.84
C ASP A 363 17.91 5.20 -9.53
N ALA A 364 18.20 6.33 -10.18
CA ALA A 364 19.40 7.14 -9.86
C ALA A 364 19.40 7.68 -8.43
N GLY A 365 18.22 7.88 -7.83
CA GLY A 365 18.05 8.27 -6.43
C GLY A 365 18.08 7.11 -5.43
N GLY A 366 18.15 5.86 -5.90
CA GLY A 366 18.06 4.66 -5.05
C GLY A 366 16.67 4.45 -4.47
N HIS A 367 15.62 4.95 -5.14
CA HIS A 367 14.23 4.81 -4.71
C HIS A 367 13.53 3.70 -5.47
N GLU A 368 13.01 2.71 -4.74
CA GLU A 368 12.20 1.65 -5.32
C GLU A 368 10.73 2.04 -5.41
N GLY A 369 10.29 2.40 -6.61
CA GLY A 369 8.89 2.69 -6.92
C GLY A 369 8.43 1.98 -8.20
N GLN A 370 7.17 1.55 -8.21
CA GLN A 370 6.52 1.03 -9.42
C GLN A 370 5.55 2.08 -9.97
N CYS A 371 5.62 2.33 -11.29
CA CYS A 371 4.76 3.30 -11.95
C CYS A 371 3.81 2.63 -12.94
N PHE A 372 2.53 2.90 -12.78
CA PHE A 372 1.43 2.39 -13.61
C PHE A 372 0.70 3.56 -14.27
N VAL A 373 0.09 3.33 -15.43
CA VAL A 373 -0.65 4.39 -16.15
C VAL A 373 -2.00 3.92 -16.65
N TYR A 374 -3.00 4.79 -16.52
CA TYR A 374 -4.32 4.62 -17.11
C TYR A 374 -4.83 5.94 -17.68
N GLY A 375 -4.74 6.09 -19.01
CA GLY A 375 -5.05 7.36 -19.66
C GLY A 375 -4.09 8.44 -19.14
N ALA A 376 -4.58 9.62 -18.75
CA ALA A 376 -3.75 10.65 -18.13
C ALA A 376 -3.52 10.47 -16.61
N ARG A 377 -3.88 9.31 -16.04
CA ARG A 377 -3.61 8.99 -14.63
C ARG A 377 -2.30 8.22 -14.52
N LEU A 378 -1.35 8.79 -13.80
CA LEU A 378 -0.13 8.12 -13.38
C LEU A 378 -0.33 7.65 -11.94
N VAL A 379 -0.04 6.38 -11.67
CA VAL A 379 -0.09 5.82 -10.32
C VAL A 379 1.31 5.39 -9.94
N VAL A 380 1.85 5.95 -8.86
CA VAL A 380 3.13 5.51 -8.30
C VAL A 380 2.84 4.72 -7.04
N ARG A 381 3.36 3.50 -6.96
CA ARG A 381 3.31 2.61 -5.80
C ARG A 381 4.69 2.58 -5.17
N GLY A 382 4.78 2.87 -3.88
CA GLY A 382 6.06 3.08 -3.21
C GLY A 382 5.88 3.43 -1.75
N ASN A 383 6.98 3.39 -0.99
CA ASN A 383 7.02 3.96 0.35
C ASN A 383 6.94 5.50 0.28
N VAL A 384 6.78 6.15 1.44
CA VAL A 384 6.65 7.62 1.51
C VAL A 384 7.83 8.33 0.84
N GLU A 385 9.06 7.85 1.04
CA GLU A 385 10.26 8.46 0.45
C GLU A 385 10.25 8.39 -1.09
N ALA A 386 9.89 7.24 -1.67
CA ALA A 386 9.78 7.07 -3.12
C ALA A 386 8.64 7.91 -3.72
N ILE A 387 7.52 8.05 -3.03
CA ILE A 387 6.39 8.86 -3.50
C ILE A 387 6.70 10.36 -3.42
N ASP A 388 7.37 10.80 -2.34
CA ASP A 388 7.80 12.19 -2.19
C ASP A 388 8.84 12.54 -3.28
N ALA A 389 9.82 11.66 -3.52
CA ALA A 389 10.78 11.81 -4.62
C ALA A 389 10.09 11.85 -6.00
N ALA A 390 9.14 10.95 -6.25
CA ALA A 390 8.36 10.95 -7.49
C ALA A 390 7.57 12.27 -7.67
N THR A 391 7.00 12.81 -6.59
CA THR A 391 6.31 14.10 -6.62
C THR A 391 7.27 15.22 -7.00
N GLU A 392 8.44 15.29 -6.37
CA GLU A 392 9.46 16.30 -6.68
C GLU A 392 9.95 16.23 -8.13
N ILE A 393 10.18 15.01 -8.64
CA ILE A 393 10.55 14.79 -10.05
C ILE A 393 9.45 15.30 -10.98
N LEU A 394 8.19 14.94 -10.72
CA LEU A 394 7.06 15.39 -11.53
C LEU A 394 6.91 16.93 -11.49
N GLU A 395 7.11 17.56 -10.34
CA GLU A 395 7.12 19.03 -10.21
C GLU A 395 8.23 19.67 -11.03
N GLN A 396 9.44 19.09 -11.03
CA GLN A 396 10.55 19.53 -11.87
C GLN A 396 10.25 19.38 -13.37
N MET A 397 9.49 18.35 -13.75
CA MET A 397 8.99 18.17 -15.12
C MET A 397 7.88 19.17 -15.50
N GLY A 398 7.35 19.93 -14.53
CA GLY A 398 6.32 20.95 -14.74
C GLY A 398 4.89 20.49 -14.45
N TRP A 399 4.73 19.36 -13.76
CA TRP A 399 3.48 19.03 -13.08
C TRP A 399 3.20 20.07 -11.99
N GLU A 400 1.93 20.47 -11.86
CA GLU A 400 1.51 21.41 -10.84
C GLU A 400 0.55 20.72 -9.89
N LYS A 401 0.84 20.81 -8.59
CA LYS A 401 -0.07 20.31 -7.57
C LYS A 401 -1.43 21.02 -7.71
N PRO A 402 -2.54 20.26 -7.80
CA PRO A 402 -3.89 20.84 -7.83
C PRO A 402 -4.09 21.78 -6.64
N LYS A 403 -4.74 22.92 -6.87
CA LYS A 403 -5.19 23.80 -5.79
C LYS A 403 -6.50 23.23 -5.25
N ASP A 404 -6.52 22.90 -3.97
CA ASP A 404 -7.71 22.39 -3.26
C ASP A 404 -8.86 23.41 -3.24
#